data_AF-A0A2V8VTK8-F1
#
_entry.id   AF-A0A2V8VTK8-F1
#
_cell.length_a   1.000
_cell.length_b   1.000
_cell.length_c   1.000
_cell.angle_alpha   90.00
_cell.angle_beta   90.00
_cell.angle_gamma   90.00
#
_symmetry.space_group_name_H-M   'P 1'
#
loop_
_entity.id
_entity.type
_entity.pdbx_description
1 polymer ?
#
loop_
_entity_poly.entity_id
_entity_poly.type
_entity_poly.pdbx_seq_one_letter_code
_entity_poly.pdbx_strand_id
1 'polypeptide(L)'
;MKLHISRDSAVYFLADSTARPQCRVPLANYALLLWFICGASANIRAAASNSVARVWNERALAAIRVDTPHPPAQARNLFSLSVCMYDAWAAYDTNGAVGYVYRGKHTADDVAAARHEAISFAAYRILKERHAYSKTFTNTLAADDAQMTALGYDTNNLSRDTSTAAGVGNSVYDAVSAWFINDGARQTNGTQSAPYPDYPPSQGGYVYINPPLATALPGITDGKDPPHTVVDINHWQRLKIVNAIDQNGFPQGPLQSYLGAQWLRVRPFALARFDATKPWIDPGPPPYFGGASQRQFVKEVVAVITAASHLTPDDGVTLDISPGAYGNNSLDFAGAYGNGSFDIYDGQGYTNNPVTGLPYAPNVVKRGDFARVLAEFWADGPNSETPPGHWNVLANYVADHPLTVKRIGGAGPDVDDLEWDVKMYFALNAAVHEAACACWAVKRAYDGWRPISAIRYLGGLGQSTDPGLPRYNANGLPLITNL
;
A
#
# COMPACT_ATOMS: atom_id res chain seq x y z
N MET A 1 5.34 -1.15 25.92
CA MET A 1 4.25 -0.19 25.65
C MET A 1 3.80 -0.40 24.20
N LYS A 2 2.81 -1.26 23.97
CA LYS A 2 2.23 -1.48 22.64
C LYS A 2 1.03 -0.55 22.53
N LEU A 3 1.12 0.51 21.72
CA LEU A 3 -0.08 1.26 21.35
C LEU A 3 -0.89 0.38 20.38
N HIS A 4 -2.08 -0.04 20.80
CA HIS A 4 -3.13 -0.46 19.88
C HIS A 4 -3.89 0.79 19.48
N ILE A 5 -3.73 1.25 18.24
CA ILE A 5 -4.65 2.20 17.63
C ILE A 5 -5.69 1.34 16.90
N SER A 6 -6.76 0.99 17.62
CA SER A 6 -7.99 0.48 16.99
C SER A 6 -8.70 1.69 16.36
N ARG A 7 -8.95 1.61 15.06
CA ARG A 7 -9.95 2.44 14.38
C ARG A 7 -11.25 1.64 14.36
N ASP A 8 -11.95 1.61 15.49
CA ASP A 8 -13.31 1.11 15.52
C ASP A 8 -14.29 2.25 15.78
N SER A 9 -15.25 2.31 14.86
CA SER A 9 -16.45 3.12 14.84
C SER A 9 -17.16 3.15 16.20
N ALA A 10 -17.54 4.34 16.62
CA ALA A 10 -18.28 4.58 17.85
C ALA A 10 -19.65 3.88 17.83
N VAL A 11 -19.79 2.81 18.63
CA VAL A 11 -21.07 2.36 19.19
C VAL A 11 -20.81 2.01 20.66
N TYR A 12 -21.19 2.91 21.57
CA TYR A 12 -21.10 2.67 23.01
C TYR A 12 -22.18 1.68 23.45
N PHE A 13 -21.76 0.53 23.99
CA PHE A 13 -22.54 -0.25 24.95
C PHE A 13 -21.65 -0.49 26.19
N LEU A 14 -22.05 0.06 27.32
CA LEU A 14 -21.45 -0.19 28.64
C LEU A 14 -22.27 -1.27 29.36
N ALA A 15 -21.58 -2.33 29.79
CA ALA A 15 -21.93 -3.18 30.94
C ALA A 15 -20.67 -3.16 31.83
N ASP A 16 -20.68 -3.19 33.17
CA ASP A 16 -21.60 -3.74 34.15
C ASP A 16 -21.16 -3.19 35.53
N SER A 17 -22.07 -2.96 36.49
CA SER A 17 -21.74 -3.14 37.92
C SER A 17 -22.99 -3.14 38.81
N THR A 18 -23.02 -4.14 39.67
CA THR A 18 -23.98 -4.45 40.71
C THR A 18 -23.82 -3.54 41.95
N ALA A 19 -24.89 -2.81 42.32
CA ALA A 19 -25.31 -2.52 43.71
C ALA A 19 -26.42 -1.45 43.72
N ARG A 20 -27.56 -1.76 44.34
CA ARG A 20 -28.60 -0.78 44.69
C ARG A 20 -28.13 0.04 45.89
N PRO A 21 -28.52 1.34 45.95
CA PRO A 21 -29.42 1.72 47.02
C PRO A 21 -30.61 2.57 46.53
N GLN A 22 -31.71 2.44 47.26
CA GLN A 22 -32.97 3.12 47.07
C GLN A 22 -32.82 4.64 47.29
N CYS A 23 -33.37 5.45 46.37
CA CYS A 23 -33.76 6.81 46.68
C CYS A 23 -35.11 7.11 46.02
N ARG A 24 -36.11 7.42 46.85
CA ARG A 24 -37.48 7.79 46.46
C ARG A 24 -37.52 9.26 46.10
N VAL A 25 -38.12 9.63 44.96
CA VAL A 25 -38.62 10.99 44.69
C VAL A 25 -39.94 10.87 43.91
N PRO A 26 -40.99 11.64 44.27
CA PRO A 26 -42.38 11.28 43.99
C PRO A 26 -42.89 11.70 42.61
N LEU A 27 -43.90 10.95 42.15
CA LEU A 27 -44.78 11.26 41.03
C LEU A 27 -45.65 12.49 41.33
N ALA A 28 -45.63 13.49 40.44
CA ALA A 28 -46.75 14.39 40.23
C ALA A 28 -46.75 14.94 38.79
N ASN A 29 -47.72 14.43 38.02
CA ASN A 29 -48.43 14.98 36.86
C ASN A 29 -48.08 16.41 36.41
N TYR A 30 -48.01 16.65 35.09
CA TYR A 30 -49.18 17.08 34.31
C TYR A 30 -48.91 16.98 32.81
N ALA A 31 -49.95 16.51 32.12
CA ALA A 31 -50.05 16.39 30.69
C ALA A 31 -50.03 17.76 30.01
N LEU A 32 -49.39 17.83 28.84
CA LEU A 32 -49.82 18.68 27.73
C LEU A 32 -49.36 18.02 26.43
N LEU A 33 -50.30 17.26 25.86
CA LEU A 33 -50.27 16.74 24.51
C LEU A 33 -50.61 17.89 23.54
N LEU A 34 -50.05 17.80 22.33
CA LEU A 34 -50.58 18.31 21.06
C LEU A 34 -50.47 19.83 20.76
N TRP A 35 -49.42 20.21 20.03
CA TRP A 35 -49.49 20.58 18.60
C TRP A 35 -48.20 21.29 18.15
N PHE A 36 -47.39 20.63 17.33
CA PHE A 36 -46.76 21.22 16.15
C PHE A 36 -46.32 20.07 15.23
N ILE A 37 -47.28 19.56 14.46
CA ILE A 37 -47.02 18.89 13.20
C ILE A 37 -46.71 20.03 12.22
N CYS A 38 -45.45 20.17 11.83
CA CYS A 38 -44.97 20.62 10.52
C CYS A 38 -43.51 21.05 10.61
N GLY A 39 -42.63 20.43 9.81
CA GLY A 39 -41.36 21.05 9.43
C GLY A 39 -40.09 20.47 10.03
N ALA A 40 -39.95 19.15 10.10
CA ALA A 40 -38.63 18.54 10.06
C ALA A 40 -38.71 17.32 9.15
N SER A 41 -38.55 17.56 7.85
CA SER A 41 -38.16 16.53 6.91
C SER A 41 -36.79 16.03 7.35
N ALA A 42 -36.78 15.07 8.27
CA ALA A 42 -35.62 14.24 8.52
C ALA A 42 -35.38 13.48 7.21
N ASN A 43 -34.53 14.05 6.35
CA ASN A 43 -33.87 13.30 5.31
C ASN A 43 -33.01 12.26 6.01
N ILE A 44 -33.63 11.16 6.42
CA ILE A 44 -32.93 9.89 6.55
C ILE A 44 -32.58 9.55 5.10
N ARG A 45 -31.49 10.11 4.58
CA ARG A 45 -30.80 9.49 3.46
C ARG A 45 -30.38 8.15 4.01
N ALA A 46 -31.07 7.08 3.60
CA ALA A 46 -30.50 5.75 3.69
C ALA A 46 -29.07 5.87 3.15
N ALA A 47 -28.07 5.45 3.92
CA ALA A 47 -26.72 5.35 3.38
C ALA A 47 -26.85 4.54 2.08
N ALA A 48 -26.39 5.11 0.96
CA ALA A 48 -26.42 4.39 -0.30
C ALA A 48 -25.69 3.06 -0.09
N SER A 49 -26.31 1.95 -0.48
CA SER A 49 -25.61 0.67 -0.48
C SER A 49 -24.38 0.80 -1.38
N ASN A 50 -23.22 0.38 -0.90
CA ASN A 50 -21.99 0.34 -1.70
C ASN A 50 -22.25 -0.29 -3.08
N SER A 51 -21.62 0.25 -4.13
CA SER A 51 -21.67 -0.37 -5.45
C SER A 51 -21.09 -1.80 -5.40
N VAL A 52 -21.48 -2.65 -6.35
CA VAL A 52 -20.91 -4.01 -6.41
C VAL A 52 -19.39 -4.01 -6.59
N ALA A 53 -18.85 -2.99 -7.27
CA ALA A 53 -17.41 -2.85 -7.43
C ALA A 53 -16.73 -2.52 -6.10
N ARG A 54 -17.33 -1.65 -5.27
CA ARG A 54 -16.87 -1.38 -3.90
C ARG A 54 -16.95 -2.63 -3.04
N VAL A 55 -18.02 -3.43 -3.15
CA VAL A 55 -18.15 -4.70 -2.41
C VAL A 55 -16.98 -5.64 -2.71
N TRP A 56 -16.65 -5.87 -3.98
CA TRP A 56 -15.54 -6.74 -4.36
C TRP A 56 -14.16 -6.14 -4.07
N ASN A 57 -14.01 -4.81 -4.13
CA ASN A 57 -12.80 -4.14 -3.66
C ASN A 57 -12.57 -4.38 -2.16
N GLU A 58 -13.59 -4.19 -1.31
CA GLU A 58 -13.48 -4.44 0.13
C GLU A 58 -13.20 -5.92 0.45
N ARG A 59 -13.71 -6.87 -0.36
CA ARG A 59 -13.33 -8.29 -0.27
C ARG A 59 -11.83 -8.49 -0.52
N ALA A 60 -11.28 -7.87 -1.56
CA ALA A 60 -9.85 -7.93 -1.86
C ALA A 60 -9.00 -7.27 -0.76
N LEU A 61 -9.41 -6.11 -0.25
CA LEU A 61 -8.73 -5.44 0.86
C LEU A 61 -8.76 -6.28 2.14
N ALA A 62 -9.91 -6.88 2.46
CA ALA A 62 -10.05 -7.80 3.60
C ALA A 62 -9.12 -9.01 3.48
N ALA A 63 -8.94 -9.57 2.27
CA ALA A 63 -7.98 -10.65 2.03
C ALA A 63 -6.54 -10.20 2.29
N ILE A 64 -6.17 -8.98 1.84
CA ILE A 64 -4.83 -8.43 2.05
C ILE A 64 -4.53 -8.24 3.55
N ARG A 65 -5.49 -7.71 4.32
CA ARG A 65 -5.34 -7.44 5.77
C ARG A 65 -4.90 -8.65 6.59
N VAL A 66 -5.20 -9.86 6.10
CA VAL A 66 -4.97 -11.10 6.86
C VAL A 66 -3.88 -11.99 6.28
N ASP A 67 -3.30 -11.67 5.12
CA ASP A 67 -2.33 -12.53 4.42
C ASP A 67 -0.88 -12.04 4.54
N THR A 68 0.09 -12.80 4.05
CA THR A 68 1.50 -12.37 4.00
C THR A 68 1.66 -11.14 3.10
N PRO A 69 2.31 -10.05 3.57
CA PRO A 69 2.57 -8.88 2.74
C PRO A 69 3.40 -9.21 1.50
N HIS A 70 2.88 -8.85 0.33
CA HIS A 70 3.58 -9.02 -0.95
C HIS A 70 3.22 -7.86 -1.89
N PRO A 71 3.74 -6.65 -1.66
CA PRO A 71 3.28 -5.43 -2.33
C PRO A 71 3.17 -5.52 -3.87
N PRO A 72 4.14 -6.06 -4.62
CA PRO A 72 4.03 -6.05 -6.07
C PRO A 72 2.96 -7.05 -6.57
N ALA A 73 2.71 -8.13 -5.83
CA ALA A 73 1.63 -9.06 -6.15
C ALA A 73 0.26 -8.51 -5.76
N GLN A 74 0.16 -7.84 -4.61
CA GLN A 74 -1.07 -7.19 -4.18
C GLN A 74 -1.50 -6.09 -5.16
N ALA A 75 -0.56 -5.28 -5.64
CA ALA A 75 -0.78 -4.31 -6.72
C ALA A 75 -1.32 -4.99 -7.99
N ARG A 76 -0.68 -6.07 -8.44
CA ARG A 76 -1.13 -6.86 -9.60
C ARG A 76 -2.51 -7.47 -9.40
N ASN A 77 -2.79 -8.02 -8.22
CA ASN A 77 -4.06 -8.65 -7.89
C ASN A 77 -5.20 -7.62 -7.95
N LEU A 78 -5.02 -6.47 -7.28
CA LEU A 78 -5.96 -5.35 -7.33
C LEU A 78 -6.17 -4.85 -8.77
N PHE A 79 -5.10 -4.75 -9.57
CA PHE A 79 -5.24 -4.35 -10.97
C PHE A 79 -6.04 -5.36 -11.79
N SER A 80 -5.73 -6.66 -11.70
CA SER A 80 -6.49 -7.69 -12.42
C SER A 80 -7.97 -7.76 -11.99
N LEU A 81 -8.26 -7.51 -10.71
CA LEU A 81 -9.63 -7.32 -10.22
C LEU A 81 -10.29 -6.12 -10.89
N SER A 82 -9.64 -4.95 -10.88
CA SER A 82 -10.18 -3.75 -11.51
C SER A 82 -10.41 -3.89 -13.01
N VAL A 83 -9.54 -4.62 -13.72
CA VAL A 83 -9.77 -4.97 -15.13
C VAL A 83 -11.03 -5.83 -15.28
N CYS A 84 -11.21 -6.88 -14.47
CA CYS A 84 -12.44 -7.69 -14.50
C CYS A 84 -13.71 -6.83 -14.29
N MET A 85 -13.69 -5.94 -13.29
CA MET A 85 -14.85 -5.10 -12.98
C MET A 85 -15.12 -4.07 -14.08
N TYR A 86 -14.08 -3.39 -14.58
CA TYR A 86 -14.19 -2.40 -15.65
C TYR A 86 -14.64 -3.04 -16.96
N ASP A 87 -14.06 -4.17 -17.36
CA ASP A 87 -14.40 -4.84 -18.62
C ASP A 87 -15.84 -5.38 -18.60
N ALA A 88 -16.30 -5.93 -17.47
CA ALA A 88 -17.69 -6.36 -17.31
C ALA A 88 -18.67 -5.17 -17.34
N TRP A 89 -18.31 -4.03 -16.73
CA TRP A 89 -19.13 -2.81 -16.80
C TRP A 89 -19.18 -2.24 -18.23
N ALA A 90 -18.04 -2.17 -18.90
CA ALA A 90 -17.88 -1.65 -20.25
C ALA A 90 -18.58 -2.53 -21.29
N ALA A 91 -18.73 -3.82 -21.03
CA ALA A 91 -19.43 -4.74 -21.93
C ALA A 91 -20.89 -4.33 -22.20
N TYR A 92 -21.55 -3.69 -21.24
CA TYR A 92 -22.92 -3.17 -21.38
C TYR A 92 -22.98 -1.65 -21.62
N ASP A 93 -21.84 -0.98 -21.75
CA ASP A 93 -21.81 0.46 -22.00
C ASP A 93 -22.12 0.80 -23.46
N THR A 94 -23.09 1.70 -23.66
CA THR A 94 -23.52 2.21 -24.96
C THR A 94 -22.89 3.56 -25.32
N ASN A 95 -22.16 4.19 -24.38
CA ASN A 95 -21.51 5.49 -24.55
C ASN A 95 -20.07 5.39 -25.08
N GLY A 96 -19.68 4.21 -25.58
CA GLY A 96 -18.41 4.00 -26.26
C GLY A 96 -17.24 3.60 -25.35
N ALA A 97 -17.47 3.29 -24.06
CA ALA A 97 -16.41 2.71 -23.23
C ALA A 97 -15.94 1.38 -23.82
N VAL A 98 -14.64 1.12 -23.85
CA VAL A 98 -14.06 -0.13 -24.37
C VAL A 98 -13.32 -0.81 -23.24
N GLY A 99 -13.57 -2.10 -23.04
CA GLY A 99 -12.83 -2.91 -22.08
C GLY A 99 -11.34 -3.01 -22.45
N TYR A 100 -10.50 -3.13 -21.44
CA TYR A 100 -9.06 -3.21 -21.60
C TYR A 100 -8.65 -4.53 -22.25
N VAL A 101 -9.12 -5.67 -21.72
CA VAL A 101 -8.82 -7.02 -22.21
C VAL A 101 -10.02 -7.59 -22.96
N TYR A 102 -11.18 -7.67 -22.31
CA TYR A 102 -12.41 -8.17 -22.91
C TYR A 102 -13.19 -7.01 -23.55
N ARG A 103 -13.45 -7.11 -24.85
CA ARG A 103 -14.09 -6.03 -25.65
C ARG A 103 -15.46 -6.40 -26.22
N GLY A 104 -16.01 -7.54 -25.81
CA GLY A 104 -17.36 -7.96 -26.21
C GLY A 104 -18.41 -6.94 -25.74
N LYS A 105 -19.42 -6.72 -26.57
CA LYS A 105 -20.53 -5.81 -26.29
C LYS A 105 -21.84 -6.59 -26.21
N HIS A 106 -22.62 -6.29 -25.18
CA HIS A 106 -23.86 -6.99 -24.85
C HIS A 106 -24.96 -6.00 -24.49
N THR A 107 -26.20 -6.45 -24.63
CA THR A 107 -27.40 -5.68 -24.27
C THR A 107 -28.19 -6.45 -23.23
N ALA A 108 -28.88 -5.73 -22.35
CA ALA A 108 -29.79 -6.30 -21.37
C ALA A 108 -30.97 -5.35 -21.16
N ASP A 109 -32.14 -5.89 -20.82
CA ASP A 109 -33.31 -5.07 -20.48
C ASP A 109 -33.05 -4.25 -19.20
N ASP A 110 -32.38 -4.85 -18.22
CA ASP A 110 -31.85 -4.18 -17.03
C ASP A 110 -30.31 -4.22 -17.04
N VAL A 111 -29.71 -3.15 -17.57
CA VAL A 111 -28.26 -2.98 -17.64
C VAL A 111 -27.62 -2.90 -16.26
N ALA A 112 -28.31 -2.31 -15.27
CA ALA A 112 -27.76 -2.18 -13.93
C ALA A 112 -27.64 -3.56 -13.26
N ALA A 113 -28.69 -4.38 -13.32
CA ALA A 113 -28.65 -5.76 -12.83
C ALA A 113 -27.64 -6.62 -13.59
N ALA A 114 -27.56 -6.50 -14.91
CA ALA A 114 -26.61 -7.25 -15.73
C ALA A 114 -25.15 -6.89 -15.40
N ARG A 115 -24.83 -5.60 -15.22
CA ARG A 115 -23.51 -5.17 -14.74
C ARG A 115 -23.22 -5.70 -13.34
N HIS A 116 -24.19 -5.66 -12.44
CA HIS A 116 -24.04 -6.15 -11.08
C HIS A 116 -23.66 -7.65 -11.04
N GLU A 117 -24.35 -8.48 -11.82
CA GLU A 117 -24.09 -9.92 -11.93
C GLU A 117 -22.76 -10.21 -12.65
N ALA A 118 -22.53 -9.60 -13.82
CA ALA A 118 -21.31 -9.85 -14.60
C ALA A 118 -20.04 -9.47 -13.85
N ILE A 119 -20.04 -8.31 -13.16
CA ILE A 119 -18.93 -7.89 -12.31
C ILE A 119 -18.69 -8.90 -11.20
N SER A 120 -19.76 -9.41 -10.57
CA SER A 120 -19.64 -10.35 -9.46
C SER A 120 -19.00 -11.67 -9.86
N PHE A 121 -19.44 -12.26 -10.97
CA PHE A 121 -18.81 -13.47 -11.50
C PHE A 121 -17.35 -13.24 -11.90
N ALA A 122 -17.04 -12.13 -12.58
CA ALA A 122 -15.68 -11.83 -13.01
C ALA A 122 -14.72 -11.61 -11.81
N ALA A 123 -15.17 -10.84 -10.80
CA ALA A 123 -14.43 -10.53 -9.59
C ALA A 123 -14.23 -11.77 -8.70
N TYR A 124 -15.28 -12.55 -8.46
CA TYR A 124 -15.22 -13.79 -7.68
C TYR A 124 -14.17 -14.76 -8.24
N ARG A 125 -14.21 -15.00 -9.57
CA ARG A 125 -13.31 -15.95 -10.23
C ARG A 125 -11.86 -15.47 -10.19
N ILE A 126 -11.61 -14.19 -10.46
CA ILE A 126 -10.23 -13.67 -10.46
C ILE A 126 -9.64 -13.63 -9.04
N LEU A 127 -10.42 -13.29 -8.01
CA LEU A 127 -9.93 -13.32 -6.62
C LEU A 127 -9.61 -14.76 -6.17
N LYS A 128 -10.47 -15.71 -6.49
CA LYS A 128 -10.21 -17.14 -6.24
C LYS A 128 -8.91 -17.61 -6.90
N GLU A 129 -8.64 -17.19 -8.14
CA GLU A 129 -7.38 -17.50 -8.83
C GLU A 129 -6.17 -16.83 -8.15
N ARG A 130 -6.28 -15.54 -7.81
CA ARG A 130 -5.17 -14.75 -7.25
C ARG A 130 -4.80 -15.19 -5.83
N HIS A 131 -5.75 -15.73 -5.09
CA HIS A 131 -5.55 -16.20 -3.71
C HIS A 131 -5.25 -17.70 -3.60
N ALA A 132 -5.15 -18.45 -4.70
CA ALA A 132 -4.96 -19.91 -4.66
C ALA A 132 -3.73 -20.37 -3.83
N TYR A 133 -2.68 -19.54 -3.75
CA TYR A 133 -1.47 -19.80 -2.97
C TYR A 133 -1.33 -18.91 -1.72
N SER A 134 -2.38 -18.14 -1.38
CA SER A 134 -2.44 -17.37 -0.14
C SER A 134 -2.32 -18.29 1.08
N LYS A 135 -1.70 -17.81 2.17
CA LYS A 135 -1.71 -18.57 3.45
C LYS A 135 -3.11 -18.63 4.05
N THR A 136 -3.96 -17.66 3.71
CA THR A 136 -5.33 -17.52 4.21
C THR A 136 -6.37 -17.91 3.15
N PHE A 137 -6.00 -18.70 2.12
CA PHE A 137 -6.90 -19.00 1.01
C PHE A 137 -8.21 -19.65 1.47
N THR A 138 -8.19 -20.57 2.43
CA THR A 138 -9.39 -21.26 2.92
C THR A 138 -10.43 -20.26 3.45
N ASN A 139 -10.00 -19.33 4.30
CA ASN A 139 -10.88 -18.33 4.90
C ASN A 139 -11.34 -17.30 3.86
N THR A 140 -10.44 -16.91 2.96
CA THR A 140 -10.72 -15.92 1.91
C THR A 140 -11.75 -16.48 0.93
N LEU A 141 -11.56 -17.71 0.46
CA LEU A 141 -12.50 -18.39 -0.43
C LEU A 141 -13.87 -18.57 0.22
N ALA A 142 -13.94 -19.02 1.47
CA ALA A 142 -15.21 -19.18 2.18
C ALA A 142 -15.98 -17.84 2.29
N ALA A 143 -15.28 -16.75 2.54
CA ALA A 143 -15.89 -15.43 2.61
C ALA A 143 -16.30 -14.88 1.21
N ASP A 144 -15.57 -15.21 0.15
CA ASP A 144 -15.93 -14.86 -1.22
C ASP A 144 -17.14 -15.70 -1.72
N ASP A 145 -17.23 -16.98 -1.35
CA ASP A 145 -18.40 -17.84 -1.60
C ASP A 145 -19.65 -17.32 -0.87
N ALA A 146 -19.49 -16.89 0.39
CA ALA A 146 -20.55 -16.26 1.16
C ALA A 146 -21.00 -14.94 0.52
N GLN A 147 -20.08 -14.15 -0.04
CA GLN A 147 -20.41 -12.92 -0.76
C GLN A 147 -21.25 -13.21 -2.02
N MET A 148 -20.90 -14.22 -2.82
CA MET A 148 -21.71 -14.65 -3.96
C MET A 148 -23.12 -15.06 -3.53
N THR A 149 -23.22 -15.85 -2.45
CA THR A 149 -24.50 -16.28 -1.88
C THR A 149 -25.35 -15.09 -1.42
N ALA A 150 -24.74 -14.11 -0.75
CA ALA A 150 -25.43 -12.90 -0.28
C ALA A 150 -25.94 -12.03 -1.44
N LEU A 151 -25.26 -12.06 -2.59
CA LEU A 151 -25.70 -11.38 -3.82
C LEU A 151 -26.72 -12.22 -4.63
N GLY A 152 -27.03 -13.44 -4.19
CA GLY A 152 -28.01 -14.33 -4.83
C GLY A 152 -27.46 -15.16 -5.99
N TYR A 153 -26.13 -15.31 -6.10
CA TYR A 153 -25.47 -15.97 -7.22
C TYR A 153 -24.93 -17.36 -6.86
N ASP A 154 -25.13 -18.33 -7.77
CA ASP A 154 -24.61 -19.69 -7.64
C ASP A 154 -23.12 -19.75 -8.03
N THR A 155 -22.26 -20.10 -7.08
CA THR A 155 -20.80 -20.25 -7.29
C THR A 155 -20.46 -21.38 -8.26
N ASN A 156 -21.38 -22.32 -8.50
CA ASN A 156 -21.24 -23.41 -9.47
C ASN A 156 -21.64 -23.02 -10.89
N ASN A 157 -22.19 -21.82 -11.12
CA ASN A 157 -22.47 -21.37 -12.47
C ASN A 157 -21.16 -21.08 -13.23
N LEU A 158 -20.81 -22.00 -14.11
CA LEU A 158 -19.65 -21.97 -14.99
C LEU A 158 -20.03 -21.69 -16.45
N SER A 159 -21.28 -21.30 -16.74
CA SER A 159 -21.71 -21.01 -18.11
C SER A 159 -20.85 -19.90 -18.72
N ARG A 160 -20.52 -20.07 -20.00
CA ARG A 160 -19.88 -19.06 -20.87
C ARG A 160 -20.85 -18.55 -21.94
N ASP A 161 -22.14 -18.81 -21.77
CA ASP A 161 -23.18 -18.29 -22.64
C ASP A 161 -23.33 -16.79 -22.40
N THR A 162 -22.75 -15.99 -23.29
CA THR A 162 -22.74 -14.53 -23.20
C THR A 162 -24.10 -13.88 -23.44
N SER A 163 -25.16 -14.66 -23.71
CA SER A 163 -26.53 -14.14 -23.63
C SER A 163 -26.99 -13.88 -22.18
N THR A 164 -26.25 -14.41 -21.19
CA THR A 164 -26.50 -14.20 -19.76
C THR A 164 -25.41 -13.34 -19.13
N ALA A 165 -25.77 -12.56 -18.09
CA ALA A 165 -24.79 -11.71 -17.41
C ALA A 165 -23.72 -12.51 -16.65
N ALA A 166 -24.08 -13.64 -16.01
CA ALA A 166 -23.11 -14.58 -15.46
C ALA A 166 -22.13 -15.10 -16.53
N GLY A 167 -22.64 -15.44 -17.72
CA GLY A 167 -21.81 -15.89 -18.83
C GLY A 167 -20.84 -14.82 -19.32
N VAL A 168 -21.30 -13.57 -19.44
CA VAL A 168 -20.43 -12.42 -19.73
C VAL A 168 -19.33 -12.28 -18.66
N GLY A 169 -19.69 -12.28 -17.37
CA GLY A 169 -18.72 -12.15 -16.27
C GLY A 169 -17.68 -13.27 -16.25
N ASN A 170 -18.12 -14.52 -16.45
CA ASN A 170 -17.25 -15.67 -16.57
C ASN A 170 -16.32 -15.59 -17.80
N SER A 171 -16.81 -15.10 -18.95
CA SER A 171 -15.98 -14.89 -20.16
C SER A 171 -14.98 -13.73 -19.98
N VAL A 172 -15.35 -12.67 -19.25
CA VAL A 172 -14.42 -11.60 -18.85
C VAL A 172 -13.30 -12.19 -18.00
N TYR A 173 -13.63 -12.99 -16.98
CA TYR A 173 -12.62 -13.68 -16.18
C TYR A 173 -11.68 -14.54 -17.03
N ASP A 174 -12.20 -15.35 -17.95
CA ASP A 174 -11.35 -16.22 -18.78
C ASP A 174 -10.34 -15.38 -19.61
N ALA A 175 -10.79 -14.28 -20.21
CA ALA A 175 -9.94 -13.39 -20.99
C ALA A 175 -8.89 -12.69 -20.12
N VAL A 176 -9.29 -12.17 -18.95
CA VAL A 176 -8.38 -11.49 -18.02
C VAL A 176 -7.38 -12.46 -17.40
N SER A 177 -7.81 -13.66 -16.99
CA SER A 177 -6.93 -14.73 -16.52
C SER A 177 -5.88 -15.07 -17.57
N ALA A 178 -6.30 -15.35 -18.82
CA ALA A 178 -5.39 -15.67 -19.91
C ALA A 178 -4.37 -14.55 -20.19
N TRP A 179 -4.78 -13.29 -20.07
CA TRP A 179 -3.89 -12.15 -20.19
C TRP A 179 -2.85 -12.15 -19.07
N PHE A 180 -3.27 -12.19 -17.81
CA PHE A 180 -2.39 -12.00 -16.66
C PHE A 180 -1.59 -13.24 -16.26
N ILE A 181 -2.06 -14.46 -16.53
CA ILE A 181 -1.41 -15.68 -16.01
C ILE A 181 0.00 -15.89 -16.58
N ASN A 182 0.27 -15.35 -17.77
CA ASN A 182 1.56 -15.40 -18.47
C ASN A 182 2.25 -14.02 -18.53
N ASP A 183 1.98 -13.13 -17.58
CA ASP A 183 2.54 -11.78 -17.57
C ASP A 183 3.98 -11.69 -17.04
N GLY A 184 4.58 -12.80 -16.60
CA GLY A 184 5.92 -12.82 -16.00
C GLY A 184 5.93 -12.87 -14.47
N ALA A 185 4.77 -12.82 -13.80
CA ALA A 185 4.69 -12.95 -12.34
C ALA A 185 4.98 -14.37 -11.85
N ARG A 186 4.83 -15.36 -12.75
CA ARG A 186 5.07 -16.80 -12.52
C ARG A 186 4.14 -17.44 -11.50
N GLN A 187 2.89 -16.97 -11.43
CA GLN A 187 1.89 -17.52 -10.52
C GLN A 187 1.72 -19.04 -10.69
N THR A 188 1.73 -19.57 -11.92
CA THR A 188 1.59 -21.01 -12.21
C THR A 188 2.75 -21.87 -11.71
N ASN A 189 3.89 -21.27 -11.36
CA ASN A 189 5.00 -21.96 -10.72
C ASN A 189 4.94 -21.89 -9.18
N GLY A 190 3.92 -21.24 -8.63
CA GLY A 190 3.81 -20.92 -7.21
C GLY A 190 3.51 -22.11 -6.31
N THR A 191 3.78 -21.89 -5.03
CA THR A 191 3.37 -22.74 -3.90
C THR A 191 2.86 -21.83 -2.77
N GLN A 192 2.24 -22.39 -1.72
CA GLN A 192 1.88 -21.58 -0.54
C GLN A 192 3.09 -20.94 0.15
N SER A 193 4.28 -21.53 0.05
CA SER A 193 5.52 -20.97 0.62
C SER A 193 6.19 -19.95 -0.30
N ALA A 194 5.90 -19.98 -1.60
CA ALA A 194 6.40 -19.04 -2.60
C ALA A 194 5.37 -18.85 -3.72
N PRO A 195 4.33 -18.00 -3.51
CA PRO A 195 3.24 -17.82 -4.49
C PRO A 195 3.71 -17.32 -5.86
N TYR A 196 4.81 -16.55 -5.87
CA TYR A 196 5.42 -15.98 -7.06
C TYR A 196 6.94 -16.19 -7.00
N PRO A 197 7.45 -17.38 -7.39
CA PRO A 197 8.86 -17.73 -7.20
C PRO A 197 9.77 -17.02 -8.22
N ASP A 198 10.98 -16.68 -7.79
CA ASP A 198 12.04 -16.19 -8.69
C ASP A 198 12.58 -17.30 -9.60
N TYR A 199 13.17 -16.91 -10.71
CA TYR A 199 13.84 -17.82 -11.63
C TYR A 199 15.04 -18.50 -10.94
N PRO A 200 15.43 -19.70 -11.39
CA PRO A 200 16.75 -20.24 -11.04
C PRO A 200 17.87 -19.27 -11.50
N PRO A 201 19.01 -19.18 -10.79
CA PRO A 201 20.14 -18.34 -11.21
C PRO A 201 20.58 -18.56 -12.66
N SER A 202 20.57 -19.81 -13.13
CA SER A 202 20.89 -20.19 -14.53
C SER A 202 19.95 -19.60 -15.58
N GLN A 203 18.81 -19.04 -15.17
CA GLN A 203 17.80 -18.41 -16.03
C GLN A 203 17.62 -16.91 -15.73
N GLY A 204 18.57 -16.30 -15.02
CA GLY A 204 18.53 -14.89 -14.60
C GLY A 204 17.87 -14.64 -13.25
N GLY A 205 17.73 -15.69 -12.44
CA GLY A 205 17.37 -15.60 -11.03
C GLY A 205 18.39 -14.83 -10.18
N TYR A 206 17.97 -14.38 -9.01
CA TYR A 206 18.80 -13.54 -8.15
C TYR A 206 19.92 -14.37 -7.54
N VAL A 207 21.11 -13.78 -7.44
CA VAL A 207 22.24 -14.37 -6.74
C VAL A 207 22.65 -13.42 -5.63
N TYR A 208 22.57 -13.89 -4.40
CA TYR A 208 23.05 -13.15 -3.24
C TYR A 208 24.58 -13.21 -3.22
N ILE A 209 25.24 -12.05 -3.28
CA ILE A 209 26.71 -11.98 -3.23
C ILE A 209 27.24 -11.73 -1.82
N ASN A 210 26.47 -11.02 -1.00
CA ASN A 210 26.88 -10.65 0.35
C ASN A 210 26.49 -11.72 1.38
N PRO A 211 27.40 -12.09 2.30
CA PRO A 211 27.05 -12.87 3.48
C PRO A 211 25.94 -12.19 4.29
N PRO A 212 24.97 -12.93 4.87
CA PRO A 212 23.90 -12.32 5.65
C PRO A 212 24.42 -11.54 6.86
N LEU A 213 23.80 -10.40 7.17
CA LEU A 213 24.11 -9.61 8.35
C LEU A 213 23.42 -10.19 9.59
N ALA A 214 24.19 -10.62 10.59
CA ALA A 214 23.68 -11.00 11.91
C ALA A 214 23.26 -9.74 12.68
N THR A 215 21.97 -9.41 12.63
CA THR A 215 21.46 -8.14 13.18
C THR A 215 21.62 -8.03 14.70
N ALA A 216 21.60 -9.17 15.40
CA ALA A 216 21.81 -9.26 16.85
C ALA A 216 23.25 -9.02 17.31
N LEU A 217 24.22 -9.00 16.39
CA LEU A 217 25.63 -8.74 16.70
C LEU A 217 26.02 -7.31 16.28
N PRO A 218 26.95 -6.67 17.00
CA PRO A 218 27.51 -5.39 16.59
C PRO A 218 28.38 -5.54 15.32
N GLY A 219 28.50 -4.45 14.57
CA GLY A 219 29.29 -4.40 13.33
C GLY A 219 28.63 -5.10 12.14
N ILE A 220 29.41 -5.25 11.06
CA ILE A 220 29.00 -5.87 9.80
C ILE A 220 29.57 -7.29 9.70
N THR A 221 28.86 -8.24 10.31
CA THR A 221 29.31 -9.64 10.48
C THR A 221 28.20 -10.64 10.20
N ASP A 222 28.54 -11.83 9.72
CA ASP A 222 27.64 -12.97 9.58
C ASP A 222 27.53 -13.85 10.85
N GLY A 223 28.33 -13.53 11.87
CA GLY A 223 28.37 -14.24 13.15
C GLY A 223 29.12 -15.57 13.13
N LYS A 224 30.00 -15.79 12.14
CA LYS A 224 30.93 -16.93 12.11
C LYS A 224 32.29 -16.58 12.72
N ASP A 225 33.12 -17.59 12.93
CA ASP A 225 34.52 -17.45 13.36
C ASP A 225 35.44 -18.18 12.36
N PRO A 226 36.32 -17.48 11.62
CA PRO A 226 36.44 -16.01 11.59
C PRO A 226 35.19 -15.34 10.99
N PRO A 227 34.86 -14.10 11.38
CA PRO A 227 33.67 -13.41 10.87
C PRO A 227 33.84 -13.01 9.41
N HIS A 228 32.80 -13.23 8.60
CA HIS A 228 32.75 -12.63 7.26
C HIS A 228 32.10 -11.26 7.32
N THR A 229 32.74 -10.29 6.67
CA THR A 229 32.17 -8.96 6.41
C THR A 229 31.37 -8.96 5.09
N VAL A 230 30.82 -7.81 4.73
CA VAL A 230 30.22 -7.56 3.41
C VAL A 230 31.28 -7.72 2.31
N VAL A 231 30.92 -8.36 1.20
CA VAL A 231 31.81 -8.54 0.04
C VAL A 231 31.83 -7.26 -0.79
N ASP A 232 30.65 -6.70 -1.06
CA ASP A 232 30.48 -5.42 -1.73
C ASP A 232 29.37 -4.61 -1.06
N ILE A 233 29.75 -3.47 -0.46
CA ILE A 233 28.82 -2.59 0.26
C ILE A 233 27.85 -1.87 -0.68
N ASN A 234 28.12 -1.84 -1.98
CA ASN A 234 27.23 -1.25 -2.98
C ASN A 234 26.01 -2.13 -3.28
N HIS A 235 26.05 -3.39 -2.86
CA HIS A 235 25.01 -4.38 -3.10
C HIS A 235 24.16 -4.66 -1.85
N TRP A 236 22.95 -5.16 -2.06
CA TRP A 236 22.08 -5.56 -0.96
C TRP A 236 22.71 -6.68 -0.10
N GLN A 237 22.57 -6.56 1.22
CA GLN A 237 22.95 -7.58 2.19
C GLN A 237 21.70 -8.05 2.92
N ARG A 238 21.44 -9.35 2.86
CA ARG A 238 20.28 -9.98 3.53
C ARG A 238 20.45 -9.86 5.04
N LEU A 239 19.37 -9.58 5.76
CA LEU A 239 19.40 -9.65 7.22
C LEU A 239 19.15 -11.09 7.69
N LYS A 240 19.87 -11.49 8.74
CA LYS A 240 19.60 -12.67 9.55
C LYS A 240 18.86 -12.24 10.83
N ILE A 241 17.57 -12.54 10.89
CA ILE A 241 16.67 -12.16 12.00
C ILE A 241 16.13 -13.44 12.62
N VAL A 242 16.53 -13.73 13.86
CA VAL A 242 16.05 -14.92 14.59
C VAL A 242 14.59 -14.70 14.99
N ASN A 243 13.75 -15.74 14.86
CA ASN A 243 12.31 -15.70 15.15
C ASN A 243 11.57 -14.60 14.38
N ALA A 244 11.95 -14.39 13.11
CA ALA A 244 11.27 -13.44 12.25
C ALA A 244 9.79 -13.79 12.08
N ILE A 245 8.93 -12.79 12.20
CA ILE A 245 7.51 -12.84 11.86
C ILE A 245 7.24 -11.76 10.83
N ASP A 246 6.32 -12.02 9.91
CA ASP A 246 5.80 -10.94 9.07
C ASP A 246 4.80 -10.08 9.85
N GLN A 247 4.32 -9.05 9.18
CA GLN A 247 3.41 -8.03 9.71
C GLN A 247 2.08 -8.61 10.26
N ASN A 248 1.63 -9.74 9.70
CA ASN A 248 0.40 -10.42 10.13
C ASN A 248 0.69 -11.64 11.04
N GLY A 249 1.93 -11.73 11.53
CA GLY A 249 2.32 -12.69 12.55
C GLY A 249 2.68 -14.08 12.01
N PHE A 250 2.76 -14.28 10.70
CA PHE A 250 3.20 -15.58 10.20
C PHE A 250 4.71 -15.73 10.38
N PRO A 251 5.19 -16.90 10.86
CA PRO A 251 6.61 -17.18 10.96
C PRO A 251 7.31 -17.07 9.61
N GLN A 252 8.50 -16.47 9.63
CA GLN A 252 9.38 -16.31 8.49
C GLN A 252 10.71 -17.02 8.75
N GLY A 253 11.36 -17.48 7.69
CA GLY A 253 12.72 -18.04 7.80
C GLY A 253 13.70 -17.00 8.35
N PRO A 254 14.80 -17.43 9.01
CA PRO A 254 15.71 -16.50 9.66
C PRO A 254 16.51 -15.63 8.68
N LEU A 255 16.52 -15.98 7.39
CA LEU A 255 17.19 -15.22 6.34
C LEU A 255 16.15 -14.56 5.45
N GLN A 256 16.26 -13.24 5.29
CA GLN A 256 15.42 -12.52 4.33
C GLN A 256 15.62 -13.05 2.92
N SER A 257 14.56 -13.16 2.15
CA SER A 257 14.61 -13.51 0.72
C SER A 257 14.30 -12.27 -0.13
N TYR A 258 14.79 -12.25 -1.38
CA TYR A 258 14.40 -11.22 -2.33
C TYR A 258 12.94 -11.44 -2.76
N LEU A 259 12.02 -10.71 -2.12
CA LEU A 259 10.61 -10.71 -2.50
C LEU A 259 10.40 -10.07 -3.87
N GLY A 260 9.73 -10.79 -4.78
CA GLY A 260 9.40 -10.29 -6.12
C GLY A 260 10.63 -10.12 -7.04
N ALA A 261 11.71 -10.87 -6.83
CA ALA A 261 12.91 -10.77 -7.65
C ALA A 261 12.67 -10.88 -9.19
N GLN A 262 11.67 -11.66 -9.59
CA GLN A 262 11.24 -11.84 -10.98
C GLN A 262 10.41 -10.67 -11.53
N TRP A 263 9.98 -9.71 -10.70
CA TRP A 263 9.02 -8.66 -11.12
C TRP A 263 9.56 -7.73 -12.22
N LEU A 264 10.88 -7.72 -12.46
CA LEU A 264 11.48 -7.04 -13.62
C LEU A 264 10.90 -7.53 -14.97
N ARG A 265 10.34 -8.74 -14.99
CA ARG A 265 9.74 -9.38 -16.17
C ARG A 265 8.22 -9.27 -16.20
N VAL A 266 7.59 -8.72 -15.16
CA VAL A 266 6.13 -8.58 -15.11
C VAL A 266 5.67 -7.49 -16.07
N ARG A 267 4.72 -7.83 -16.94
CA ARG A 267 4.14 -6.90 -17.91
C ARG A 267 3.42 -5.75 -17.18
N PRO A 268 3.85 -4.49 -17.39
CA PRO A 268 3.17 -3.31 -16.85
C PRO A 268 1.87 -3.03 -17.62
N PHE A 269 1.12 -2.02 -17.19
CA PHE A 269 -0.11 -1.61 -17.88
C PHE A 269 0.16 -0.88 -19.21
N ALA A 270 1.00 0.16 -19.17
CA ALA A 270 1.30 1.06 -20.27
C ALA A 270 2.81 1.31 -20.48
N LEU A 271 3.67 1.07 -19.48
CA LEU A 271 5.12 1.24 -19.63
C LEU A 271 5.67 0.35 -20.75
N ALA A 272 6.50 0.94 -21.60
CA ALA A 272 7.24 0.23 -22.64
C ALA A 272 8.73 0.19 -22.30
N ARG A 273 9.41 -0.87 -22.75
CA ARG A 273 10.86 -1.02 -22.61
C ARG A 273 11.46 -1.42 -23.94
N PHE A 274 12.28 -0.55 -24.49
CA PHE A 274 12.97 -0.77 -25.76
C PHE A 274 14.33 -1.47 -25.59
N ASP A 275 14.97 -1.31 -24.43
CA ASP A 275 16.18 -2.03 -24.05
C ASP A 275 15.89 -2.98 -22.89
N ALA A 276 15.87 -4.28 -23.17
CA ALA A 276 15.57 -5.31 -22.18
C ALA A 276 16.59 -5.40 -21.04
N THR A 277 17.79 -4.78 -21.18
CA THR A 277 18.81 -4.70 -20.14
C THR A 277 18.54 -3.61 -19.11
N LYS A 278 17.59 -2.70 -19.40
CA LYS A 278 17.21 -1.58 -18.53
C LYS A 278 15.95 -1.87 -17.72
N PRO A 279 15.73 -1.17 -16.59
CA PRO A 279 14.42 -1.17 -15.93
C PRO A 279 13.37 -0.46 -16.80
N TRP A 280 12.09 -0.63 -16.47
CA TRP A 280 10.98 0.02 -17.20
C TRP A 280 11.08 1.56 -17.19
N ILE A 281 11.52 2.11 -16.06
CA ILE A 281 11.90 3.51 -15.89
C ILE A 281 13.28 3.49 -15.25
N ASP A 282 14.25 4.19 -15.85
CA ASP A 282 15.64 4.21 -15.37
C ASP A 282 16.00 5.58 -14.78
N PRO A 283 15.96 5.76 -13.44
CA PRO A 283 16.37 7.00 -12.79
C PRO A 283 17.91 7.13 -12.65
N GLY A 284 18.68 6.12 -13.06
CA GLY A 284 20.11 6.02 -12.78
C GLY A 284 20.42 5.25 -11.47
N PRO A 285 21.70 4.91 -11.24
CA PRO A 285 22.13 4.15 -10.07
C PRO A 285 22.06 4.97 -8.78
N PRO A 286 21.95 4.33 -7.61
CA PRO A 286 22.24 4.97 -6.33
C PRO A 286 23.72 5.40 -6.27
N PRO A 287 24.12 6.29 -5.34
CA PRO A 287 25.53 6.55 -5.15
C PRO A 287 26.26 5.31 -4.63
N TYR A 288 27.54 5.21 -4.94
CA TYR A 288 28.39 4.06 -4.64
C TYR A 288 29.58 4.47 -3.78
N PHE A 289 29.94 3.59 -2.85
CA PHE A 289 31.19 3.63 -2.12
C PHE A 289 32.36 3.20 -3.02
N GLY A 290 33.52 3.85 -2.87
CA GLY A 290 34.74 3.50 -3.61
C GLY A 290 34.87 4.10 -5.01
N GLY A 291 34.01 5.05 -5.39
CA GLY A 291 34.00 5.66 -6.72
C GLY A 291 33.63 7.14 -6.74
N ALA A 292 33.29 7.65 -7.92
CA ALA A 292 32.99 9.08 -8.14
C ALA A 292 31.83 9.62 -7.28
N SER A 293 30.88 8.75 -6.91
CA SER A 293 29.72 9.11 -6.07
C SER A 293 29.91 8.82 -4.57
N GLN A 294 31.12 8.47 -4.10
CA GLN A 294 31.37 8.15 -2.68
C GLN A 294 30.97 9.28 -1.74
N ARG A 295 31.21 10.55 -2.12
CA ARG A 295 30.79 11.69 -1.29
C ARG A 295 29.28 11.71 -1.09
N GLN A 296 28.51 11.43 -2.15
CA GLN A 296 27.05 11.35 -2.08
C GLN A 296 26.59 10.12 -1.29
N PHE A 297 27.28 8.98 -1.41
CA PHE A 297 27.02 7.79 -0.61
C PHE A 297 27.12 8.10 0.89
N VAL A 298 28.23 8.72 1.33
CA VAL A 298 28.43 9.10 2.73
C VAL A 298 27.39 10.13 3.17
N LYS A 299 27.08 11.12 2.32
CA LYS A 299 26.04 12.13 2.57
C LYS A 299 24.67 11.49 2.83
N GLU A 300 24.26 10.51 2.03
CA GLU A 300 22.97 9.81 2.20
C GLU A 300 22.94 8.94 3.46
N VAL A 301 24.06 8.29 3.81
CA VAL A 301 24.16 7.55 5.07
C VAL A 301 24.01 8.49 6.27
N VAL A 302 24.70 9.63 6.26
CA VAL A 302 24.58 10.66 7.32
C VAL A 302 23.15 11.20 7.38
N ALA A 303 22.47 11.36 6.26
CA ALA A 303 21.09 11.83 6.22
C ALA A 303 20.15 10.87 6.97
N VAL A 304 20.33 9.55 6.81
CA VAL A 304 19.54 8.56 7.56
C VAL A 304 19.86 8.60 9.05
N ILE A 305 21.13 8.76 9.44
CA ILE A 305 21.52 8.90 10.86
C ILE A 305 20.89 10.17 11.45
N THR A 306 20.91 11.28 10.70
CA THR A 306 20.30 12.57 11.09
C THR A 306 18.78 12.42 11.24
N ALA A 307 18.10 11.82 10.26
CA ALA A 307 16.66 11.56 10.33
C ALA A 307 16.29 10.69 11.53
N ALA A 308 17.10 9.66 11.85
CA ALA A 308 16.89 8.82 13.01
C ALA A 308 17.01 9.60 14.34
N SER A 309 17.93 10.58 14.41
CA SER A 309 18.05 11.46 15.59
C SER A 309 16.79 12.31 15.82
N HIS A 310 16.05 12.65 14.76
CA HIS A 310 14.82 13.44 14.84
C HIS A 310 13.59 12.64 15.35
N LEU A 311 13.72 11.33 15.58
CA LEU A 311 12.61 10.49 16.08
C LEU A 311 12.42 10.60 17.60
N THR A 312 13.41 11.15 18.32
CA THR A 312 13.30 11.34 19.77
C THR A 312 12.28 12.44 20.09
N PRO A 313 11.36 12.21 21.06
CA PRO A 313 10.43 13.26 21.51
C PRO A 313 11.10 14.33 22.39
N ASP A 314 12.40 14.18 22.67
CA ASP A 314 13.14 14.94 23.68
C ASP A 314 14.20 15.87 23.08
N ASP A 315 14.18 16.10 21.76
CA ASP A 315 15.09 17.03 21.07
C ASP A 315 14.69 18.51 21.26
N GLY A 316 13.53 18.78 21.87
CA GLY A 316 13.00 20.11 22.12
C GLY A 316 12.43 20.82 20.88
N VAL A 317 12.38 20.16 19.71
CA VAL A 317 11.91 20.75 18.46
C VAL A 317 10.40 20.53 18.29
N THR A 318 9.70 21.60 17.89
CA THR A 318 8.27 21.56 17.57
C THR A 318 8.01 21.95 16.11
N LEU A 319 6.90 21.47 15.56
CA LEU A 319 6.43 21.74 14.20
C LEU A 319 4.94 22.08 14.23
N ASP A 320 4.53 23.08 13.46
CA ASP A 320 3.11 23.27 13.13
C ASP A 320 2.73 22.32 11.99
N ILE A 321 1.86 21.34 12.30
CA ILE A 321 1.38 20.33 11.35
C ILE A 321 -0.01 20.66 10.80
N SER A 322 -0.48 21.89 10.99
CA SER A 322 -1.75 22.34 10.39
C SER A 322 -1.61 22.43 8.86
N PRO A 323 -2.71 22.30 8.11
CA PRO A 323 -2.69 22.54 6.66
C PRO A 323 -2.21 23.96 6.29
N GLY A 324 -2.21 24.90 7.23
CA GLY A 324 -1.70 26.26 7.05
C GLY A 324 -0.17 26.38 7.02
N ALA A 325 0.55 25.37 7.51
CA ALA A 325 2.00 25.39 7.63
C ALA A 325 2.69 24.16 7.03
N TYR A 326 2.01 23.01 6.95
CA TYR A 326 2.60 21.74 6.54
C TYR A 326 2.00 21.21 5.22
N GLY A 327 2.85 20.76 4.31
CA GLY A 327 2.47 20.31 2.96
C GLY A 327 2.67 21.40 1.90
N ASN A 328 2.18 21.18 0.68
CA ASN A 328 2.41 22.07 -0.46
C ASN A 328 3.91 22.24 -0.82
N ASN A 329 4.66 21.12 -0.77
CA ASN A 329 6.09 21.09 -1.15
C ASN A 329 6.25 21.25 -2.67
N SER A 330 7.36 21.85 -3.09
CA SER A 330 7.74 21.86 -4.50
C SER A 330 8.12 20.47 -4.97
N LEU A 331 7.75 20.12 -6.21
CA LEU A 331 8.03 18.80 -6.77
C LEU A 331 9.53 18.55 -7.03
N ASP A 332 10.32 19.61 -7.16
CA ASP A 332 11.76 19.60 -7.49
C ASP A 332 12.65 20.00 -6.31
N PHE A 333 12.10 20.14 -5.10
CA PHE A 333 12.89 20.51 -3.93
C PHE A 333 13.86 19.38 -3.54
N ALA A 334 15.15 19.65 -3.64
CA ALA A 334 16.20 18.69 -3.29
C ALA A 334 16.54 18.66 -1.80
N GLY A 335 16.17 19.70 -1.04
CA GLY A 335 16.49 19.80 0.38
C GLY A 335 17.96 20.06 0.71
N ALA A 336 18.22 20.30 2.00
CA ALA A 336 19.54 20.35 2.61
C ALA A 336 19.69 19.20 3.61
N TYR A 337 20.47 18.19 3.23
CA TYR A 337 20.64 16.98 4.03
C TYR A 337 22.08 16.43 4.03
N GLY A 338 22.38 15.56 4.99
CA GLY A 338 23.59 14.71 4.97
C GLY A 338 24.88 15.37 5.47
N ASN A 339 24.76 16.48 6.17
CA ASN A 339 25.84 17.20 6.85
C ASN A 339 25.45 17.58 8.30
N GLY A 340 24.55 16.82 8.90
CA GLY A 340 23.88 17.15 10.17
C GLY A 340 22.55 17.88 9.98
N SER A 341 22.26 18.36 8.77
CA SER A 341 20.91 18.80 8.38
C SER A 341 20.07 17.62 7.86
N PHE A 342 18.75 17.71 8.05
CA PHE A 342 17.75 16.88 7.39
C PHE A 342 16.50 17.73 7.11
N ASP A 343 16.70 18.74 6.27
CA ASP A 343 15.65 19.61 5.77
C ASP A 343 15.29 19.19 4.35
N ILE A 344 14.18 18.48 4.22
CA ILE A 344 13.65 17.96 2.94
C ILE A 344 12.22 18.46 2.68
N TYR A 345 11.83 19.54 3.36
CA TYR A 345 10.48 20.10 3.29
C TYR A 345 10.53 21.61 3.06
N ASP A 346 10.11 22.06 1.88
CA ASP A 346 9.97 23.49 1.54
C ASP A 346 8.51 23.98 1.54
N GLY A 347 7.57 23.07 1.81
CA GLY A 347 6.16 23.34 1.76
C GLY A 347 5.72 24.41 2.77
N GLN A 348 4.82 25.28 2.32
CA GLN A 348 4.29 26.42 3.10
C GLN A 348 2.81 26.25 3.47
N GLY A 349 2.23 25.07 3.24
CA GLY A 349 0.81 24.81 3.44
C GLY A 349 -0.10 25.65 2.53
N TYR A 350 -1.35 25.85 2.99
CA TYR A 350 -2.39 26.63 2.35
C TYR A 350 -2.94 27.67 3.33
N THR A 351 -2.90 28.96 2.97
CA THR A 351 -3.26 30.04 3.90
C THR A 351 -4.68 29.91 4.44
N ASN A 352 -5.66 29.60 3.58
CA ASN A 352 -7.08 29.60 3.93
C ASN A 352 -7.72 28.23 3.73
N ASN A 353 -8.64 27.88 4.62
CA ASN A 353 -9.51 26.72 4.47
C ASN A 353 -10.54 27.00 3.37
N PRO A 354 -10.64 26.15 2.32
CA PRO A 354 -11.53 26.39 1.18
C PRO A 354 -13.01 26.29 1.54
N VAL A 355 -13.38 25.68 2.67
CA VAL A 355 -14.77 25.54 3.13
C VAL A 355 -15.21 26.74 3.95
N THR A 356 -14.35 27.22 4.87
CA THR A 356 -14.71 28.32 5.78
C THR A 356 -14.26 29.69 5.30
N GLY A 357 -13.31 29.76 4.37
CA GLY A 357 -12.64 30.98 3.93
C GLY A 357 -11.70 31.60 4.97
N LEU A 358 -11.55 31.00 6.15
CA LEU A 358 -10.72 31.49 7.25
C LEU A 358 -9.33 30.81 7.23
N PRO A 359 -8.31 31.45 7.82
CA PRO A 359 -7.01 30.82 8.00
C PRO A 359 -7.08 29.54 8.85
N TYR A 360 -6.21 28.57 8.57
CA TYR A 360 -6.06 27.40 9.45
C TYR A 360 -5.44 27.81 10.79
N ALA A 361 -6.00 27.30 11.88
CA ALA A 361 -5.38 27.46 13.20
C ALA A 361 -4.11 26.59 13.29
N PRO A 362 -3.03 27.08 13.94
CA PRO A 362 -1.83 26.28 14.18
C PRO A 362 -2.12 25.00 14.95
N ASN A 363 -1.41 23.93 14.61
CA ASN A 363 -1.42 22.66 15.33
C ASN A 363 0.02 22.26 15.66
N VAL A 364 0.55 22.82 16.74
CA VAL A 364 1.96 22.66 17.12
C VAL A 364 2.17 21.38 17.92
N VAL A 365 3.04 20.51 17.42
CA VAL A 365 3.38 19.22 18.03
C VAL A 365 4.89 19.04 18.11
N LYS A 366 5.36 18.09 18.92
CA LYS A 366 6.78 17.70 18.93
C LYS A 366 7.15 17.05 17.59
N ARG A 367 8.30 17.42 17.02
CA ARG A 367 8.79 16.84 15.76
C ARG A 367 8.92 15.32 15.84
N GLY A 368 9.52 14.82 16.92
CA GLY A 368 9.74 13.38 17.09
C GLY A 368 8.46 12.56 17.23
N ASP A 369 7.40 13.12 17.82
CA ASP A 369 6.08 12.47 17.86
C ASP A 369 5.49 12.38 16.44
N PHE A 370 5.49 13.50 15.73
CA PHE A 370 4.95 13.56 14.37
C PHE A 370 5.70 12.67 13.39
N ALA A 371 7.04 12.70 13.39
CA ALA A 371 7.86 11.89 12.49
C ALA A 371 7.67 10.38 12.72
N ARG A 372 7.49 9.93 13.97
CA ARG A 372 7.18 8.52 14.29
C ARG A 372 5.81 8.11 13.80
N VAL A 373 4.78 8.93 14.06
CA VAL A 373 3.42 8.66 13.58
C VAL A 373 3.38 8.64 12.05
N LEU A 374 4.06 9.57 11.38
CA LEU A 374 4.14 9.60 9.92
C LEU A 374 4.81 8.35 9.36
N ALA A 375 5.91 7.89 9.99
CA ALA A 375 6.59 6.67 9.59
C ALA A 375 5.71 5.43 9.78
N GLU A 376 5.00 5.30 10.91
CA GLU A 376 4.10 4.17 11.17
C GLU A 376 2.85 4.19 10.27
N PHE A 377 2.30 5.38 9.99
CA PHE A 377 1.15 5.55 9.12
C PHE A 377 1.41 5.04 7.71
N TRP A 378 2.58 5.34 7.13
CA TRP A 378 2.95 4.89 5.79
C TRP A 378 3.70 3.55 5.74
N ALA A 379 4.17 3.05 6.89
CA ALA A 379 4.69 1.69 6.97
C ALA A 379 3.57 0.64 6.87
N ASP A 380 2.32 1.04 7.06
CA ASP A 380 1.13 0.19 6.99
C ASP A 380 1.27 -1.02 7.93
N GLY A 381 1.23 -0.80 9.25
CA GLY A 381 1.44 -1.81 10.29
C GLY A 381 0.47 -3.01 10.29
N PRO A 382 0.54 -3.92 11.30
CA PRO A 382 -0.30 -5.13 11.39
C PRO A 382 -1.78 -4.92 11.07
N ASN A 383 -2.39 -5.87 10.34
CA ASN A 383 -3.79 -5.82 9.88
C ASN A 383 -4.12 -4.71 8.86
N SER A 384 -3.12 -4.12 8.20
CA SER A 384 -3.33 -3.15 7.12
C SER A 384 -3.50 -3.82 5.75
N GLU A 385 -3.98 -3.05 4.79
CA GLU A 385 -4.13 -3.45 3.40
C GLU A 385 -2.81 -3.37 2.61
N THR A 386 -1.66 -3.23 3.30
CA THR A 386 -0.33 -2.93 2.72
C THR A 386 -0.33 -1.66 1.85
N PRO A 387 0.83 -1.16 1.37
CA PRO A 387 0.85 0.08 0.59
C PRO A 387 -0.07 0.08 -0.65
N PRO A 388 -0.16 -1.00 -1.47
CA PRO A 388 -1.09 -1.03 -2.59
C PRO A 388 -2.58 -0.88 -2.19
N GLY A 389 -3.00 -1.55 -1.11
CA GLY A 389 -4.39 -1.50 -0.66
C GLY A 389 -4.73 -0.20 0.07
N HIS A 390 -3.79 0.42 0.78
CA HIS A 390 -4.00 1.71 1.46
C HIS A 390 -4.43 2.79 0.45
N TRP A 391 -3.88 2.80 -0.77
CA TRP A 391 -4.34 3.73 -1.82
C TRP A 391 -5.82 3.54 -2.18
N ASN A 392 -6.34 2.31 -2.16
CA ASN A 392 -7.76 2.03 -2.39
C ASN A 392 -8.61 2.51 -1.20
N VAL A 393 -8.14 2.33 0.04
CA VAL A 393 -8.80 2.86 1.24
C VAL A 393 -8.89 4.38 1.20
N LEU A 394 -7.83 5.08 0.78
CA LEU A 394 -7.85 6.53 0.62
C LEU A 394 -8.82 6.96 -0.48
N ALA A 395 -8.83 6.26 -1.61
CA ALA A 395 -9.76 6.56 -2.69
C ALA A 395 -11.22 6.33 -2.28
N ASN A 396 -11.49 5.27 -1.51
CA ASN A 396 -12.79 4.98 -0.91
C ASN A 396 -13.21 6.08 0.06
N TYR A 397 -12.31 6.49 0.96
CA TYR A 397 -12.55 7.60 1.90
C TYR A 397 -12.92 8.90 1.19
N VAL A 398 -12.20 9.24 0.11
CA VAL A 398 -12.52 10.43 -0.71
C VAL A 398 -13.85 10.25 -1.43
N ALA A 399 -14.13 9.08 -2.01
CA ALA A 399 -15.39 8.80 -2.70
C ALA A 399 -16.63 8.86 -1.80
N ASP A 400 -16.48 8.46 -0.53
CA ASP A 400 -17.54 8.45 0.48
C ASP A 400 -17.78 9.84 1.10
N HIS A 401 -16.86 10.78 0.89
CA HIS A 401 -16.97 12.11 1.49
C HIS A 401 -18.18 12.87 0.91
N PRO A 402 -19.07 13.46 1.74
CA PRO A 402 -20.31 14.11 1.28
C PRO A 402 -20.11 15.28 0.32
N LEU A 403 -18.92 15.87 0.29
CA LEU A 403 -18.56 16.97 -0.62
C LEU A 403 -18.00 16.48 -1.97
N THR A 404 -17.81 15.17 -2.14
CA THR A 404 -17.27 14.63 -3.39
C THR A 404 -18.35 14.61 -4.46
N VAL A 405 -18.11 15.35 -5.54
CA VAL A 405 -18.92 15.29 -6.76
C VAL A 405 -18.23 14.33 -7.72
N LYS A 406 -18.86 13.18 -7.96
CA LYS A 406 -18.28 12.08 -8.75
C LYS A 406 -18.31 12.42 -10.24
N ARG A 407 -17.24 13.05 -10.73
CA ARG A 407 -17.01 13.38 -12.14
C ARG A 407 -15.69 12.80 -12.62
N ILE A 408 -15.74 11.98 -13.66
CA ILE A 408 -14.52 11.36 -14.22
C ILE A 408 -13.61 12.45 -14.79
N GLY A 409 -12.37 12.53 -14.29
CA GLY A 409 -11.42 13.58 -14.67
C GLY A 409 -11.75 14.98 -14.13
N GLY A 410 -12.69 15.10 -13.19
CA GLY A 410 -13.10 16.37 -12.59
C GLY A 410 -13.99 17.26 -13.47
N ALA A 411 -14.37 16.79 -14.65
CA ALA A 411 -15.22 17.51 -15.60
C ALA A 411 -16.33 16.59 -16.16
N GLY A 412 -17.29 17.19 -16.86
CA GLY A 412 -18.41 16.43 -17.47
C GLY A 412 -19.56 16.12 -16.50
N PRO A 413 -20.46 15.19 -16.86
CA PRO A 413 -21.61 14.84 -16.05
C PRO A 413 -21.20 14.10 -14.78
N ASP A 414 -22.05 14.21 -13.76
CA ASP A 414 -21.97 13.36 -12.57
C ASP A 414 -22.23 11.91 -12.98
N VAL A 415 -21.46 10.98 -12.43
CA VAL A 415 -21.63 9.53 -12.66
C VAL A 415 -22.18 8.86 -11.42
N ASP A 416 -22.83 7.70 -11.60
CA ASP A 416 -23.27 6.88 -10.48
C ASP A 416 -22.09 6.23 -9.74
N ASP A 417 -22.37 5.66 -8.57
CA ASP A 417 -21.35 5.05 -7.71
C ASP A 417 -20.63 3.88 -8.39
N LEU A 418 -21.35 3.09 -9.20
CA LEU A 418 -20.75 1.93 -9.87
C LEU A 418 -19.79 2.38 -10.96
N GLU A 419 -20.19 3.33 -11.80
CA GLU A 419 -19.34 3.90 -12.85
C GLU A 419 -18.13 4.62 -12.26
N TRP A 420 -18.31 5.37 -11.17
CA TRP A 420 -17.20 5.97 -10.43
C TRP A 420 -16.22 4.90 -9.97
N ASP A 421 -16.68 3.88 -9.24
CA ASP A 421 -15.84 2.87 -8.63
C ASP A 421 -15.06 2.06 -9.67
N VAL A 422 -15.71 1.57 -10.75
CA VAL A 422 -14.99 0.78 -11.76
C VAL A 422 -13.94 1.60 -12.49
N LYS A 423 -14.19 2.88 -12.80
CA LYS A 423 -13.24 3.74 -13.50
C LYS A 423 -12.12 4.21 -12.58
N MET A 424 -12.45 4.58 -11.35
CA MET A 424 -11.49 5.00 -10.34
C MET A 424 -10.55 3.85 -9.97
N TYR A 425 -11.08 2.67 -9.65
CA TYR A 425 -10.24 1.52 -9.30
C TYR A 425 -9.37 1.08 -10.48
N PHE A 426 -9.88 1.11 -11.71
CA PHE A 426 -9.08 0.80 -12.90
C PHE A 426 -7.88 1.76 -13.01
N ALA A 427 -8.12 3.07 -12.96
CA ALA A 427 -7.05 4.06 -13.08
C ALA A 427 -6.04 3.97 -11.92
N LEU A 428 -6.53 3.86 -10.69
CA LEU A 428 -5.72 3.76 -9.49
C LEU A 428 -4.85 2.51 -9.51
N ASN A 429 -5.46 1.33 -9.69
CA ASN A 429 -4.74 0.07 -9.59
C ASN A 429 -3.85 -0.19 -10.81
N ALA A 430 -4.18 0.37 -11.97
CA ALA A 430 -3.25 0.43 -13.10
C ALA A 430 -1.97 1.18 -12.69
N ALA A 431 -2.09 2.40 -12.16
CA ALA A 431 -0.95 3.20 -11.73
C ALA A 431 -0.12 2.51 -10.62
N VAL A 432 -0.79 1.89 -9.64
CA VAL A 432 -0.11 1.15 -8.55
C VAL A 432 0.62 -0.09 -9.08
N HIS A 433 0.03 -0.82 -10.05
CA HIS A 433 0.69 -1.94 -10.73
C HIS A 433 1.91 -1.49 -11.55
N GLU A 434 1.81 -0.38 -12.28
CA GLU A 434 2.95 0.20 -13.01
C GLU A 434 4.07 0.62 -12.08
N ALA A 435 3.73 1.29 -10.97
CA ALA A 435 4.70 1.67 -9.96
C ALA A 435 5.42 0.45 -9.36
N ALA A 436 4.69 -0.65 -9.12
CA ALA A 436 5.28 -1.91 -8.67
C ALA A 436 6.26 -2.50 -9.71
N CYS A 437 5.87 -2.57 -10.98
CA CYS A 437 6.75 -3.01 -12.07
C CYS A 437 8.02 -2.15 -12.17
N ALA A 438 7.87 -0.82 -12.22
CA ALA A 438 9.00 0.10 -12.33
C ALA A 438 9.94 -0.01 -11.12
N CYS A 439 9.40 0.08 -9.90
CA CYS A 439 10.20 0.03 -8.68
C CYS A 439 10.97 -1.29 -8.53
N TRP A 440 10.33 -2.44 -8.77
CA TRP A 440 11.02 -3.73 -8.63
C TRP A 440 12.05 -3.97 -9.74
N ALA A 441 11.80 -3.48 -10.96
CA ALA A 441 12.78 -3.52 -12.03
C ALA A 441 14.03 -2.70 -11.67
N VAL A 442 13.86 -1.48 -11.16
CA VAL A 442 14.98 -0.62 -10.69
C VAL A 442 15.72 -1.26 -9.53
N LYS A 443 15.01 -1.79 -8.52
CA LYS A 443 15.62 -2.50 -7.38
C LYS A 443 16.50 -3.65 -7.84
N ARG A 444 16.05 -4.40 -8.86
CA ARG A 444 16.79 -5.53 -9.40
C ARG A 444 17.95 -5.11 -10.30
N ALA A 445 17.78 -4.06 -11.09
CA ALA A 445 18.82 -3.56 -11.98
C ALA A 445 20.03 -3.02 -11.20
N TYR A 446 19.78 -2.31 -10.10
CA TYR A 446 20.84 -1.66 -9.32
C TYR A 446 21.30 -2.40 -8.08
N ASP A 447 20.51 -3.38 -7.62
CA ASP A 447 20.81 -4.20 -6.45
C ASP A 447 21.27 -3.40 -5.22
N GLY A 448 20.68 -2.22 -5.04
CA GLY A 448 21.24 -1.18 -4.17
C GLY A 448 21.33 -1.58 -2.70
N TRP A 449 22.36 -1.03 -2.05
CA TRP A 449 22.63 -1.14 -0.63
C TRP A 449 21.47 -0.65 0.26
N ARG A 450 21.49 -1.09 1.53
CA ARG A 450 20.51 -0.68 2.56
C ARG A 450 21.19 0.11 3.69
N PRO A 451 20.51 1.09 4.31
CA PRO A 451 21.12 1.96 5.32
C PRO A 451 21.78 1.21 6.48
N ILE A 452 21.17 0.15 7.00
CA ILE A 452 21.75 -0.61 8.13
C ILE A 452 23.14 -1.18 7.81
N SER A 453 23.35 -1.72 6.61
CA SER A 453 24.64 -2.25 6.19
C SER A 453 25.64 -1.12 5.97
N ALA A 454 25.23 -0.05 5.27
CA ALA A 454 26.09 1.10 5.00
C ALA A 454 26.54 1.83 6.28
N ILE A 455 25.62 2.06 7.23
CA ILE A 455 25.90 2.67 8.54
C ILE A 455 26.90 1.81 9.32
N ARG A 456 26.66 0.49 9.43
CA ARG A 456 27.56 -0.42 10.15
C ARG A 456 28.93 -0.54 9.49
N TYR A 457 28.98 -0.51 8.15
CA TYR A 457 30.22 -0.54 7.40
C TYR A 457 31.04 0.72 7.63
N LEU A 458 30.49 1.91 7.37
CA LEU A 458 31.19 3.18 7.58
C LEU A 458 31.56 3.41 9.05
N GLY A 459 30.66 3.07 9.98
CA GLY A 459 30.95 3.15 11.42
C GLY A 459 32.07 2.21 11.86
N GLY A 460 32.19 1.03 11.23
CA GLY A 460 33.30 0.11 11.46
C GLY A 460 34.66 0.65 11.01
N LEU A 461 34.69 1.43 9.92
CA LEU A 461 35.89 2.10 9.42
C LEU A 461 36.41 3.17 10.39
N GLY A 462 35.51 3.82 11.14
CA GLY A 462 35.83 4.87 12.10
C GLY A 462 35.45 6.27 11.61
N GLN A 463 36.13 7.30 12.10
CA GLN A 463 35.81 8.70 11.79
C GLN A 463 36.69 9.28 10.67
N SER A 464 36.15 10.16 9.83
CA SER A 464 36.84 10.73 8.66
C SER A 464 37.18 12.22 8.75
N THR A 465 36.94 12.87 9.90
CA THR A 465 37.08 14.32 10.07
C THR A 465 38.48 14.74 10.52
N ASP A 466 39.07 14.06 11.51
CA ASP A 466 40.32 14.50 12.14
C ASP A 466 41.39 13.38 12.13
N PRO A 467 42.43 13.47 11.31
CA PRO A 467 43.54 12.51 11.29
C PRO A 467 44.27 12.33 12.63
N GLY A 468 44.18 13.30 13.55
CA GLY A 468 44.80 13.26 14.87
C GLY A 468 43.97 12.52 15.94
N LEU A 469 42.70 12.20 15.68
CA LEU A 469 41.85 11.48 16.62
C LEU A 469 41.90 9.96 16.40
N PRO A 470 41.65 9.15 17.46
CA PRO A 470 41.59 7.69 17.34
C PRO A 470 40.60 7.23 16.26
N ARG A 471 40.87 6.05 15.68
CA ARG A 471 40.02 5.42 14.67
C ARG A 471 39.78 6.30 13.43
N TYR A 472 40.77 7.12 13.04
CA TYR A 472 40.70 7.85 11.79
C TYR A 472 40.73 6.90 10.58
N ASN A 473 39.82 7.14 9.64
CA ASN A 473 39.81 6.55 8.30
C ASN A 473 39.16 7.55 7.33
N ALA A 474 39.87 7.92 6.26
CA ALA A 474 39.37 8.88 5.27
C ALA A 474 38.03 8.47 4.60
N ASN A 475 37.68 7.18 4.66
CA ASN A 475 36.44 6.61 4.14
C ASN A 475 35.38 6.34 5.22
N GLY A 476 35.65 6.72 6.48
CA GLY A 476 34.72 6.56 7.61
C GLY A 476 33.61 7.61 7.66
N LEU A 477 32.85 7.60 8.77
CA LEU A 477 31.81 8.60 9.02
C LEU A 477 32.41 9.94 9.45
N PRO A 478 31.87 11.09 9.01
CA PRO A 478 32.30 12.38 9.53
C PRO A 478 31.86 12.55 10.99
N LEU A 479 32.66 13.28 11.77
CA LEU A 479 32.24 13.81 13.07
C LEU A 479 31.31 15.00 12.84
N ILE A 480 30.10 14.92 13.40
CA ILE A 480 29.08 15.96 13.33
C ILE A 480 28.64 16.25 14.76
N THR A 481 28.70 17.52 15.16
CA THR A 481 28.34 17.90 16.54
C THR A 481 26.87 17.58 16.82
N ASN A 482 26.60 16.93 17.95
CA ASN A 482 25.27 16.50 18.40
C ASN A 482 24.58 15.46 17.51
N LEU A 483 25.36 14.68 16.74
CA LEU A 483 24.91 13.50 15.99
C LEU A 483 25.88 12.34 16.21
#